data_AF-A0A091TFL1-F1
#
_entry.id   AF-A0A091TFL1-F1
#
_cell.length_a   1.000
_cell.length_b   1.000
_cell.length_c   1.000
_cell.angle_alpha   90.00
_cell.angle_beta   90.00
_cell.angle_gamma   90.00
#
_symmetry.space_group_name_H-M   'P 1'
#
loop_
_entity.id
_entity.type
_entity.pdbx_description
1 polymer ?
#
loop_
_entity_poly.entity_id
_entity_poly.type
_entity_poly.pdbx_seq_one_letter_code
_entity_poly.pdbx_strand_id
1 'polypeptide(L)'
;GVKAGLKRTYSAVTQDHLEVSNMPQWKPLLYAVAFLHTTVQERRKFGPLGWNIPYEFNQADFTASVQFIQNHLDDMDIKRGVNWSCVCYMLGEVQYGGRVTDDLDKALLNTYARVWFGEHMFSEKFCFYKDYVIPKGKTVEDYLQYIEQLPVTDTPEVFGLHPNADITYQTNLANETLSTIASIQPKDSSTGEGETREAVVWRLADEMLEKLPPDYKPHEVKAQLQKMGAIQPMNIFLRQEIDRMQHVVSRVRTTLTDLKLAIDGTIIMSEELQDALDSMYDARIPKLWFRISWESATLGFWFTELLERNQQFSSWLQDGRPNQFWMTGFFNPQGFLTAMRQETTRMNLAKGWELDSVVLHNEVTKMMKEDVAGPPPADIGGVYIHGLFLEGAGWDRRNSKLVESAPKVLFTSLPVVHVYA
;
A
#
# COMPACT_ATOMS: atom_id res chain seq x y z
N GLY A 1 1.11 -18.28 -12.84
CA GLY A 1 0.04 -19.01 -12.14
C GLY A 1 0.59 -20.27 -11.50
N VAL A 2 -0.21 -20.89 -10.64
CA VAL A 2 0.15 -22.08 -9.83
C VAL A 2 0.58 -23.24 -10.72
N LYS A 3 -0.20 -23.56 -11.76
CA LYS A 3 0.16 -24.62 -12.71
C LYS A 3 1.56 -24.44 -13.30
N ALA A 4 1.88 -23.24 -13.80
CA ALA A 4 3.16 -22.95 -14.41
C ALA A 4 4.32 -22.97 -13.39
N GLY A 5 4.10 -22.44 -12.18
CA GLY A 5 5.09 -22.44 -11.10
C GLY A 5 5.42 -23.86 -10.63
N LEU A 6 4.38 -24.64 -10.30
CA LEU A 6 4.56 -26.04 -9.90
C LEU A 6 5.20 -26.87 -11.00
N LYS A 7 4.79 -26.70 -12.26
CA LYS A 7 5.41 -27.40 -13.40
C LYS A 7 6.89 -27.06 -13.50
N ARG A 8 7.27 -25.79 -13.34
CA ARG A 8 8.68 -25.36 -13.35
C ARG A 8 9.47 -26.03 -12.22
N THR A 9 8.93 -26.03 -10.99
CA THR A 9 9.58 -26.67 -9.84
C THR A 9 9.70 -28.18 -10.03
N TYR A 10 8.61 -28.87 -10.38
CA TYR A 10 8.59 -30.32 -10.57
C TYR A 10 9.36 -30.80 -11.80
N SER A 11 9.56 -29.96 -12.81
CA SER A 11 10.46 -30.29 -13.94
C SER A 11 11.92 -30.42 -13.51
N ALA A 12 12.32 -29.81 -12.38
CA ALA A 12 13.65 -29.94 -11.78
C ALA A 12 13.72 -31.05 -10.73
N VAL A 13 12.58 -31.61 -10.29
CA VAL A 13 12.53 -32.73 -9.35
C VAL A 13 12.78 -34.03 -10.12
N THR A 14 13.63 -34.89 -9.58
CA THR A 14 13.97 -36.19 -10.17
C THR A 14 13.30 -37.30 -9.37
N GLN A 15 13.25 -38.52 -9.92
CA GLN A 15 12.70 -39.65 -9.19
C GLN A 15 13.50 -39.92 -7.90
N ASP A 16 14.82 -39.75 -7.94
CA ASP A 16 15.68 -39.84 -6.76
C ASP A 16 15.24 -38.87 -5.67
N HIS A 17 14.95 -37.60 -6.01
CA HIS A 17 14.42 -36.63 -5.05
C HIS A 17 13.09 -37.07 -4.42
N LEU A 18 12.21 -37.76 -5.16
CA LEU A 18 10.96 -38.30 -4.60
C LEU A 18 11.15 -39.53 -3.71
N GLU A 19 12.22 -40.28 -3.91
CA GLU A 19 12.51 -41.55 -3.22
C GLU A 19 13.60 -41.44 -2.15
N VAL A 20 14.15 -40.24 -1.97
CA VAL A 20 15.13 -39.89 -0.94
C VAL A 20 14.74 -40.38 0.47
N SER A 21 13.46 -40.29 0.83
CA SER A 21 12.96 -40.76 2.12
C SER A 21 11.76 -41.67 1.96
N ASN A 22 11.77 -42.78 2.70
CA ASN A 22 10.67 -43.76 2.73
C ASN A 22 9.53 -43.33 3.68
N MET A 23 9.66 -42.18 4.34
CA MET A 23 8.65 -41.66 5.25
C MET A 23 7.39 -41.26 4.47
N PRO A 24 6.18 -41.66 4.90
CA PRO A 24 4.95 -41.32 4.19
C PRO A 24 4.68 -39.81 4.12
N GLN A 25 5.29 -39.03 5.02
CA GLN A 25 5.20 -37.57 5.08
C GLN A 25 6.02 -36.86 4.00
N TRP A 26 7.07 -37.51 3.45
CA TRP A 26 8.04 -36.87 2.56
C TRP A 26 7.40 -36.27 1.30
N LYS A 27 6.71 -37.10 0.50
CA LYS A 27 6.15 -36.66 -0.78
C LYS A 27 5.08 -35.57 -0.63
N PRO A 28 4.14 -35.66 0.34
CA PRO A 28 3.21 -34.57 0.63
C PRO A 28 3.90 -33.26 1.04
N LEU A 29 4.94 -33.33 1.88
CA LEU A 29 5.68 -32.15 2.32
C LEU A 29 6.47 -31.52 1.18
N LEU A 30 7.11 -32.32 0.32
CA LEU A 30 7.80 -31.82 -0.87
C LEU A 30 6.82 -31.04 -1.78
N TYR A 31 5.63 -31.59 -2.03
CA TYR A 31 4.60 -30.90 -2.81
C TYR A 31 4.12 -29.63 -2.12
N ALA A 32 3.90 -29.66 -0.80
CA ALA A 32 3.47 -28.50 -0.04
C ALA A 32 4.52 -27.37 -0.04
N VAL A 33 5.82 -27.70 0.06
CA VAL A 33 6.91 -26.71 -0.08
C VAL A 33 6.96 -26.15 -1.50
N ALA A 34 6.75 -26.97 -2.53
CA ALA A 34 6.68 -26.49 -3.92
C ALA A 34 5.47 -25.56 -4.15
N PHE A 35 4.34 -25.87 -3.52
CA PHE A 35 3.14 -25.02 -3.55
C PHE A 35 3.37 -23.70 -2.81
N LEU A 36 4.00 -23.73 -1.63
CA LEU A 36 4.43 -22.53 -0.91
C LEU A 36 5.37 -21.68 -1.76
N HIS A 37 6.40 -22.29 -2.35
CA HIS A 37 7.35 -21.61 -3.23
C HIS A 37 6.65 -20.90 -4.40
N THR A 38 5.72 -21.59 -5.05
CA THR A 38 4.94 -21.03 -6.14
C THR A 38 4.05 -19.88 -5.66
N THR A 39 3.42 -20.03 -4.49
CA THR A 39 2.55 -18.99 -3.91
C THR A 39 3.33 -17.73 -3.59
N VAL A 40 4.48 -17.83 -2.91
CA VAL A 40 5.26 -16.65 -2.52
C VAL A 40 5.79 -15.89 -3.74
N GLN A 41 6.15 -16.59 -4.83
CA GLN A 41 6.54 -15.98 -6.10
C GLN A 41 5.36 -15.30 -6.80
N GLU A 42 4.22 -16.00 -6.93
CA GLU A 42 3.06 -15.49 -7.66
C GLU A 42 2.39 -14.32 -6.94
N ARG A 43 2.42 -14.27 -5.60
CA ARG A 43 1.84 -13.16 -4.84
C ARG A 43 2.46 -11.81 -5.19
N ARG A 44 3.72 -11.77 -5.62
CA ARG A 44 4.41 -10.53 -6.04
C ARG A 44 3.68 -9.76 -7.14
N LYS A 45 2.89 -10.43 -7.99
CA LYS A 45 2.13 -9.77 -9.08
C LYS A 45 1.02 -8.84 -8.58
N PHE A 46 0.55 -9.02 -7.35
CA PHE A 46 -0.56 -8.25 -6.78
C PHE A 46 -0.11 -6.99 -6.02
N GLY A 47 1.16 -6.60 -6.14
CA GLY A 47 1.69 -5.42 -5.43
C GLY A 47 1.50 -5.53 -3.91
N PRO A 48 1.17 -4.43 -3.21
CA PRO A 48 0.95 -4.42 -1.76
C PRO A 48 -0.12 -5.39 -1.23
N LEU A 49 -1.12 -5.76 -2.04
CA LEU A 49 -2.09 -6.80 -1.66
C LEU A 49 -1.42 -8.18 -1.53
N GLY A 50 -0.38 -8.41 -2.33
CA GLY A 50 0.44 -9.62 -2.31
C GLY A 50 1.54 -9.56 -1.26
N TRP A 51 2.42 -8.57 -1.39
CA TRP A 51 3.53 -8.27 -0.49
C TRP A 51 3.74 -6.76 -0.43
N ASN A 52 3.94 -6.19 0.76
CA ASN A 52 4.30 -4.79 0.92
C ASN A 52 5.62 -4.46 0.18
N ILE A 53 6.58 -5.39 0.22
CA ILE A 53 7.86 -5.28 -0.50
C ILE A 53 7.97 -6.41 -1.54
N PRO A 54 8.37 -6.12 -2.80
CA PRO A 54 8.44 -7.13 -3.85
C PRO A 54 9.68 -8.04 -3.72
N TYR A 55 9.65 -8.97 -2.77
CA TYR A 55 10.74 -9.91 -2.52
C TYR A 55 11.01 -10.84 -3.71
N GLU A 56 12.28 -11.15 -3.94
CA GLU A 56 12.71 -12.11 -4.94
C GLU A 56 12.99 -13.46 -4.26
N PHE A 57 12.10 -14.42 -4.47
CA PHE A 57 12.28 -15.82 -4.05
C PHE A 57 12.79 -16.66 -5.22
N ASN A 58 13.85 -17.41 -5.01
CA ASN A 58 14.55 -18.15 -6.06
C ASN A 58 14.66 -19.64 -5.75
N GLN A 59 15.26 -20.40 -6.67
CA GLN A 59 15.39 -21.85 -6.56
C GLN A 59 16.24 -22.28 -5.36
N ALA A 60 17.20 -21.47 -4.91
CA ALA A 60 18.03 -21.81 -3.75
C ALA A 60 17.20 -21.84 -2.47
N ASP A 61 16.21 -20.94 -2.32
CA ASP A 61 15.31 -20.93 -1.17
C ASP A 61 14.45 -22.21 -1.12
N PHE A 62 13.98 -22.66 -2.28
CA PHE A 62 13.26 -23.93 -2.40
C PHE A 62 14.15 -25.12 -2.07
N THR A 63 15.33 -25.22 -2.68
CA THR A 63 16.27 -26.34 -2.44
C THR A 63 16.69 -26.40 -0.97
N ALA A 64 17.00 -25.26 -0.35
CA ALA A 64 17.36 -25.21 1.07
C ALA A 64 16.19 -25.63 1.98
N SER A 65 14.96 -25.23 1.65
CA SER A 65 13.74 -25.66 2.36
C SER A 65 13.51 -27.17 2.24
N VAL A 66 13.66 -27.73 1.05
CA VAL A 66 13.51 -29.18 0.80
C VAL A 66 14.58 -29.97 1.55
N GLN A 67 15.84 -29.52 1.50
CA GLN A 67 16.93 -30.16 2.23
C GLN A 67 16.68 -30.15 3.75
N PHE A 68 16.16 -29.03 4.28
CA PHE A 68 15.77 -28.97 5.68
C PHE A 68 14.67 -29.98 6.02
N ILE A 69 13.60 -30.08 5.21
CA ILE A 69 12.52 -31.04 5.44
C ILE A 69 13.05 -32.47 5.42
N GLN A 70 13.92 -32.79 4.48
CA GLN A 70 14.56 -34.11 4.39
C GLN A 70 15.29 -34.45 5.69
N ASN A 71 16.23 -33.59 6.10
CA ASN A 71 17.02 -33.79 7.31
C ASN A 71 16.12 -33.91 8.54
N HIS A 72 15.07 -33.08 8.62
CA HIS A 72 14.13 -33.08 9.73
C HIS A 72 13.33 -34.38 9.83
N LEU A 73 12.98 -35.00 8.70
CA LEU A 73 12.28 -36.29 8.67
C LEU A 73 13.22 -37.47 8.96
N ASP A 74 14.47 -37.39 8.50
CA ASP A 74 15.47 -38.44 8.70
C ASP A 74 15.90 -38.52 10.18
N ASP A 75 16.00 -37.38 10.87
CA ASP A 75 16.30 -37.30 12.31
C ASP A 75 15.06 -37.45 13.22
N MET A 76 13.87 -37.64 12.63
CA MET A 76 12.60 -37.66 13.37
C MET A 76 12.41 -38.97 14.15
N ASP A 77 12.14 -38.87 15.45
CA ASP A 77 11.62 -40.00 16.22
C ASP A 77 10.18 -40.32 15.79
N ILE A 78 10.00 -41.52 15.22
CA ILE A 78 8.70 -42.05 14.76
C ILE A 78 7.62 -41.95 15.85
N LYS A 79 7.98 -42.07 17.13
CA LYS A 79 7.00 -41.99 18.24
C LYS A 79 6.52 -40.57 18.52
N ARG A 80 7.33 -39.55 18.19
CA ARG A 80 6.99 -38.14 18.40
C ARG A 80 6.33 -37.50 17.19
N GLY A 81 6.55 -38.04 15.99
CA GLY A 81 6.03 -37.49 14.76
C GLY A 81 6.73 -36.17 14.37
N VAL A 82 6.17 -35.49 13.38
CA VAL A 82 6.78 -34.29 12.81
C VAL A 82 6.66 -33.12 13.80
N ASN A 83 7.77 -32.50 14.16
CA ASN A 83 7.73 -31.25 14.93
C ASN A 83 7.31 -30.06 14.04
N TRP A 84 6.01 -29.80 14.00
CA TRP A 84 5.42 -28.73 13.18
C TRP A 84 5.85 -27.32 13.58
N SER A 85 6.12 -27.08 14.86
CA SER A 85 6.63 -25.78 15.31
C SER A 85 8.00 -25.50 14.71
N CYS A 86 8.88 -26.53 14.64
CA CYS A 86 10.17 -26.43 13.97
C CYS A 86 10.00 -26.19 12.46
N VAL A 87 9.14 -26.96 11.79
CA VAL A 87 8.88 -26.82 10.35
C VAL A 87 8.35 -25.42 10.01
N CYS A 88 7.34 -24.94 10.73
CA CYS A 88 6.76 -23.62 10.52
C CYS A 88 7.79 -22.50 10.76
N TYR A 89 8.58 -22.62 11.83
CA TYR A 89 9.65 -21.67 12.12
C TYR A 89 10.70 -21.67 11.01
N MET A 90 11.18 -22.83 10.59
CA MET A 90 12.22 -22.91 9.57
C MET A 90 11.75 -22.37 8.22
N LEU A 91 10.53 -22.70 7.78
CA LEU A 91 10.00 -22.16 6.53
C LEU A 91 9.67 -20.66 6.63
N GLY A 92 8.98 -20.24 7.69
CA GLY A 92 8.43 -18.90 7.84
C GLY A 92 9.38 -17.84 8.38
N GLU A 93 10.34 -18.22 9.23
CA GLU A 93 11.30 -17.29 9.87
C GLU A 93 12.70 -17.36 9.25
N VAL A 94 13.13 -18.53 8.77
CA VAL A 94 14.52 -18.76 8.36
C VAL A 94 14.70 -18.83 6.84
N GLN A 95 14.06 -19.80 6.18
CA GLN A 95 14.28 -20.09 4.76
C GLN A 95 13.68 -18.99 3.87
N TYR A 96 12.35 -18.86 3.86
CA TYR A 96 11.68 -17.77 3.15
C TYR A 96 11.69 -16.50 3.99
N GLY A 97 11.50 -16.63 5.31
CA GLY A 97 11.49 -15.51 6.26
C GLY A 97 12.77 -14.70 6.30
N GLY A 98 13.93 -15.32 6.02
CA GLY A 98 15.22 -14.61 5.98
C GLY A 98 15.31 -13.54 4.89
N ARG A 99 14.42 -13.56 3.89
CA ARG A 99 14.30 -12.52 2.86
C ARG A 99 13.26 -11.45 3.19
N VAL A 100 12.32 -11.77 4.06
CA VAL A 100 11.17 -10.90 4.38
C VAL A 100 11.59 -9.94 5.47
N THR A 101 11.55 -8.65 5.15
CA THR A 101 12.02 -7.56 6.01
C THR A 101 10.90 -6.78 6.68
N ASP A 102 9.68 -6.85 6.14
CA ASP A 102 8.50 -6.17 6.67
C ASP A 102 7.75 -7.08 7.65
N ASP A 103 7.35 -6.53 8.80
CA ASP A 103 6.75 -7.32 9.89
C ASP A 103 5.36 -7.88 9.51
N LEU A 104 4.58 -7.15 8.68
CA LEU A 104 3.26 -7.60 8.24
C LEU A 104 3.39 -8.69 7.16
N ASP A 105 4.32 -8.52 6.22
CA ASP A 105 4.66 -9.57 5.25
C ASP A 105 5.17 -10.83 5.98
N LYS A 106 5.95 -10.66 7.05
CA LYS A 106 6.42 -11.78 7.87
C LYS A 106 5.29 -12.48 8.61
N ALA A 107 4.34 -11.72 9.17
CA ALA A 107 3.14 -12.27 9.78
C ALA A 107 2.29 -13.07 8.77
N LEU A 108 2.16 -12.57 7.54
CA LEU A 108 1.48 -13.25 6.44
C LEU A 108 2.17 -14.58 6.07
N LEU A 109 3.50 -14.55 5.87
CA LEU A 109 4.26 -15.76 5.55
C LEU A 109 4.16 -16.83 6.65
N ASN A 110 4.28 -16.41 7.90
CA ASN A 110 4.08 -17.29 9.06
C ASN A 110 2.67 -17.86 9.14
N THR A 111 1.67 -17.10 8.69
CA THR A 111 0.28 -17.58 8.62
C THR A 111 0.17 -18.71 7.60
N TYR A 112 0.77 -18.59 6.41
CA TYR A 112 0.84 -19.71 5.45
C TYR A 112 1.52 -20.94 6.05
N ALA A 113 2.67 -20.74 6.70
CA ALA A 113 3.40 -21.82 7.33
C ALA A 113 2.51 -22.58 8.33
N ARG A 114 1.80 -21.86 9.21
CA ARG A 114 0.91 -22.46 10.22
C ARG A 114 -0.36 -23.10 9.63
N VAL A 115 -0.96 -22.48 8.61
CA VAL A 115 -2.22 -22.94 8.02
C VAL A 115 -2.00 -24.16 7.11
N TRP A 116 -0.85 -24.25 6.44
CA TRP A 116 -0.59 -25.34 5.48
C TRP A 116 0.24 -26.49 6.04
N PHE A 117 1.13 -26.24 7.01
CA PHE A 117 2.02 -27.26 7.56
C PHE A 117 1.56 -27.66 8.97
N GLY A 118 0.95 -28.83 9.07
CA GLY A 118 0.45 -29.42 10.31
C GLY A 118 -0.10 -30.81 10.05
N GLU A 119 -0.44 -31.56 11.11
CA GLU A 119 -1.02 -32.91 10.97
C GLU A 119 -2.28 -32.93 10.09
N HIS A 120 -3.05 -31.83 10.09
CA HIS A 120 -4.25 -31.69 9.27
C HIS A 120 -3.97 -31.76 7.76
N MET A 121 -2.73 -31.52 7.32
CA MET A 121 -2.37 -31.58 5.89
C MET A 121 -2.50 -32.98 5.30
N PHE A 122 -2.44 -34.03 6.13
CA PHE A 122 -2.59 -35.42 5.71
C PHE A 122 -4.05 -35.89 5.71
N SER A 123 -4.99 -35.03 6.12
CA SER A 123 -6.42 -35.31 6.07
C SER A 123 -6.90 -35.35 4.62
N GLU A 124 -7.84 -36.25 4.30
CA GLU A 124 -8.47 -36.30 2.97
C GLU A 124 -9.27 -35.03 2.62
N LYS A 125 -9.60 -34.22 3.63
CA LYS A 125 -10.30 -32.94 3.48
C LYS A 125 -9.35 -31.76 3.23
N PHE A 126 -8.04 -31.98 3.31
CA PHE A 126 -7.08 -30.90 3.14
C PHE A 126 -6.98 -30.48 1.67
N CYS A 127 -7.04 -29.17 1.44
CA CYS A 127 -6.71 -28.53 0.19
C CYS A 127 -6.06 -27.18 0.48
N PHE A 128 -5.13 -26.73 -0.35
CA PHE A 128 -4.59 -25.37 -0.26
C PHE A 128 -5.66 -24.34 -0.59
N TYR A 129 -6.47 -24.67 -1.60
CA TYR A 129 -7.68 -23.98 -2.03
C TYR A 129 -8.53 -24.98 -2.82
N LYS A 130 -9.82 -24.69 -3.07
CA LYS A 130 -10.78 -25.56 -3.77
C LYS A 130 -10.13 -26.31 -4.95
N ASP A 131 -10.17 -27.64 -4.90
CA ASP A 131 -9.58 -28.55 -5.91
C ASP A 131 -8.05 -28.53 -6.06
N TYR A 132 -7.31 -27.68 -5.33
CA TYR A 132 -5.85 -27.73 -5.18
C TYR A 132 -5.48 -28.59 -3.98
N VAL A 133 -5.53 -29.91 -4.17
CA VAL A 133 -5.13 -30.92 -3.17
C VAL A 133 -3.67 -31.36 -3.35
N ILE A 134 -3.14 -32.07 -2.35
CA ILE A 134 -1.85 -32.77 -2.46
C ILE A 134 -2.08 -34.08 -3.23
N PRO A 135 -1.48 -34.28 -4.41
CA PRO A 135 -1.67 -35.50 -5.19
C PRO A 135 -0.99 -36.71 -4.55
N LYS A 136 -1.63 -37.88 -4.64
CA LYS A 136 -1.09 -39.17 -4.18
C LYS A 136 -0.28 -39.85 -5.31
N GLY A 137 0.78 -39.20 -5.76
CA GLY A 137 1.66 -39.71 -6.84
C GLY A 137 2.83 -40.54 -6.32
N LYS A 138 3.25 -41.56 -7.09
CA LYS A 138 4.45 -42.36 -6.79
C LYS A 138 5.66 -41.92 -7.61
N THR A 139 5.42 -41.57 -8.87
CA THR A 139 6.45 -41.15 -9.84
C THR A 139 6.37 -39.65 -10.11
N VAL A 140 7.46 -39.02 -10.55
CA VAL A 140 7.46 -37.59 -10.98
C VAL A 140 6.39 -37.35 -12.05
N GLU A 141 6.21 -38.31 -12.96
CA GLU A 141 5.21 -38.25 -14.03
C GLU A 141 3.78 -38.17 -13.48
N ASP A 142 3.46 -38.88 -12.40
CA ASP A 142 2.14 -38.78 -11.74
C ASP A 142 1.86 -37.35 -11.25
N TYR A 143 2.87 -36.69 -10.65
CA TYR A 143 2.76 -35.30 -10.20
C TYR A 143 2.63 -34.34 -11.39
N LEU A 144 3.42 -34.53 -12.44
CA LEU A 144 3.35 -33.70 -13.65
C LEU A 144 1.99 -33.83 -14.35
N GLN A 145 1.44 -35.04 -14.45
CA GLN A 145 0.11 -35.27 -15.02
C GLN A 145 -0.99 -34.60 -14.20
N TYR A 146 -0.91 -34.66 -12.86
CA TYR A 146 -1.83 -33.93 -12.00
C TYR A 146 -1.70 -32.41 -12.16
N ILE A 147 -0.47 -31.88 -12.17
CA ILE A 147 -0.21 -30.44 -12.38
C ILE A 147 -0.75 -29.99 -13.74
N GLU A 148 -0.68 -30.83 -14.77
CA GLU A 148 -1.21 -30.52 -16.09
C GLU A 148 -2.75 -30.42 -16.11
N GLN A 149 -3.44 -31.10 -15.20
CA GLN A 149 -4.90 -31.02 -15.04
C GLN A 149 -5.36 -29.77 -14.27
N LEU A 150 -4.45 -29.05 -13.61
CA LEU A 150 -4.80 -27.81 -12.91
C LEU A 150 -5.29 -26.73 -13.88
N PRO A 151 -6.14 -25.79 -13.41
CA PRO A 151 -6.57 -24.65 -14.21
C PRO A 151 -5.41 -23.87 -14.82
N VAL A 152 -5.60 -23.38 -16.04
CA VAL A 152 -4.62 -22.50 -16.73
C VAL A 152 -4.65 -21.09 -16.13
N THR A 153 -5.83 -20.66 -15.69
CA THR A 153 -6.06 -19.36 -15.05
C THR A 153 -6.46 -19.61 -13.61
N ASP A 154 -5.61 -19.17 -12.67
CA ASP A 154 -5.88 -19.24 -11.24
C ASP A 154 -6.64 -18.00 -10.78
N THR A 155 -7.60 -18.18 -9.86
CA THR A 155 -8.22 -17.05 -9.16
C THR A 155 -7.33 -16.61 -8.00
N PRO A 156 -7.34 -15.33 -7.58
CA PRO A 156 -6.50 -14.84 -6.48
C PRO A 156 -6.65 -15.60 -5.16
N GLU A 157 -7.81 -16.21 -4.91
CA GLU A 157 -8.13 -16.97 -3.71
C GLU A 157 -7.25 -18.20 -3.54
N VAL A 158 -6.69 -18.75 -4.62
CA VAL A 158 -5.70 -19.84 -4.55
C VAL A 158 -4.48 -19.39 -3.75
N PHE A 159 -4.17 -18.09 -3.80
CA PHE A 159 -3.12 -17.45 -3.04
C PHE A 159 -3.64 -16.80 -1.75
N GLY A 160 -4.85 -17.13 -1.28
CA GLY A 160 -5.43 -16.52 -0.07
C GLY A 160 -5.76 -15.02 -0.22
N LEU A 161 -5.97 -14.53 -1.44
CA LEU A 161 -6.39 -13.15 -1.70
C LEU A 161 -7.88 -13.08 -2.00
N HIS A 162 -8.50 -11.93 -1.72
CA HIS A 162 -9.86 -11.66 -2.15
C HIS A 162 -9.94 -11.54 -3.69
N PRO A 163 -11.02 -11.99 -4.37
CA PRO A 163 -11.17 -11.93 -5.84
C PRO A 163 -10.93 -10.54 -6.46
N ASN A 164 -11.18 -9.48 -5.70
CA ASN A 164 -10.94 -8.10 -6.13
C ASN A 164 -9.47 -7.82 -6.47
N ALA A 165 -8.52 -8.60 -5.94
CA ALA A 165 -7.10 -8.46 -6.27
C ALA A 165 -6.82 -8.68 -7.77
N ASP A 166 -7.60 -9.52 -8.45
CA ASP A 166 -7.47 -9.69 -9.90
C ASP A 166 -7.88 -8.41 -10.63
N ILE A 167 -8.95 -7.73 -10.20
CA ILE A 167 -9.39 -6.46 -10.80
C ILE A 167 -8.27 -5.41 -10.68
N THR A 168 -7.66 -5.27 -9.50
CA THR A 168 -6.53 -4.36 -9.28
C THR A 168 -5.35 -4.72 -10.18
N TYR A 169 -4.98 -6.00 -10.25
CA TYR A 169 -3.89 -6.47 -11.10
C TYR A 169 -4.13 -6.19 -12.59
N GLN A 170 -5.30 -6.55 -13.12
CA GLN A 170 -5.67 -6.32 -14.52
C GLN A 170 -5.73 -4.83 -14.85
N THR A 171 -6.24 -4.00 -13.93
CA THR A 171 -6.30 -2.55 -14.10
C THR A 171 -4.90 -1.94 -14.19
N ASN A 172 -3.99 -2.36 -13.31
CA ASN A 172 -2.60 -1.88 -13.32
C ASN A 172 -1.87 -2.29 -14.60
N LEU A 173 -2.02 -3.55 -15.02
CA LEU A 173 -1.42 -4.05 -16.26
C LEU A 173 -1.96 -3.30 -17.49
N ALA A 174 -3.27 -3.04 -17.53
CA ALA A 174 -3.89 -2.26 -18.59
C ALA A 174 -3.37 -0.82 -18.62
N ASN A 175 -3.29 -0.15 -17.46
CA ASN A 175 -2.77 1.21 -17.35
C ASN A 175 -1.29 1.30 -17.78
N GLU A 176 -0.45 0.34 -17.37
CA GLU A 176 0.96 0.28 -17.77
C GLU A 176 1.11 0.11 -19.29
N THR A 177 0.31 -0.80 -19.86
CA THR A 177 0.29 -1.05 -21.30
C THR A 177 -0.16 0.19 -22.07
N LEU A 178 -1.26 0.82 -21.66
CA LEU A 178 -1.77 2.06 -22.28
C LEU A 178 -0.79 3.22 -22.13
N SER A 179 -0.14 3.36 -20.97
CA SER A 179 0.89 4.38 -20.75
C SER A 179 2.09 4.18 -21.66
N THR A 180 2.49 2.92 -21.89
CA THR A 180 3.58 2.61 -22.82
C THR A 180 3.18 2.95 -24.26
N ILE A 181 1.96 2.60 -24.67
CA ILE A 181 1.43 2.95 -26.00
C ILE A 181 1.40 4.48 -26.19
N ALA A 182 0.89 5.22 -25.21
CA ALA A 182 0.86 6.68 -25.26
C ALA A 182 2.27 7.29 -25.34
N SER A 183 3.25 6.69 -24.64
CA SER A 183 4.63 7.19 -24.63
C SER A 183 5.37 7.06 -25.96
N ILE A 184 4.97 6.11 -26.82
CA ILE A 184 5.58 5.87 -28.14
C ILE A 184 4.83 6.56 -29.28
N GLN A 185 3.71 7.24 -29.00
CA GLN A 185 2.91 7.92 -30.01
C GLN A 185 3.63 9.20 -30.53
N PRO A 186 3.66 9.46 -31.85
CA PRO A 186 4.29 10.67 -32.39
C PRO A 186 3.58 11.94 -31.91
N LYS A 187 4.27 12.77 -31.12
CA LYS A 187 3.72 14.01 -30.54
C LYS A 187 3.50 15.14 -31.56
N ASP A 188 4.14 15.06 -32.72
CA ASP A 188 4.11 16.10 -33.77
C ASP A 188 3.06 15.82 -34.88
N SER A 189 2.16 14.86 -34.67
CA SER A 189 1.23 14.39 -35.71
C SER A 189 -0.14 15.09 -35.74
N SER A 190 -0.31 16.21 -35.03
CA SER A 190 -1.54 17.02 -35.11
C SER A 190 -1.50 18.00 -36.29
N THR A 191 -1.69 17.50 -37.51
CA THR A 191 -1.98 18.29 -38.72
C THR A 191 -3.49 18.53 -38.93
N GLY A 192 -4.26 18.57 -37.84
CA GLY A 192 -5.70 18.86 -37.87
C GLY A 192 -6.01 20.32 -37.52
N GLU A 193 -7.12 20.86 -38.02
CA GLU A 193 -7.67 22.21 -37.73
C GLU A 193 -8.14 22.40 -36.26
N GLY A 194 -7.57 21.65 -35.31
CA GLY A 194 -7.88 21.73 -33.88
C GLY A 194 -7.07 22.80 -33.14
N GLU A 195 -7.50 23.10 -31.91
CA GLU A 195 -6.73 23.94 -30.98
C GLU A 195 -5.34 23.35 -30.74
N THR A 196 -4.29 24.17 -30.74
CA THR A 196 -2.92 23.69 -30.52
C THR A 196 -2.73 23.23 -29.08
N ARG A 197 -1.74 22.34 -28.86
CA ARG A 197 -1.42 21.83 -27.52
C ARG A 197 -1.10 22.98 -26.56
N GLU A 198 -0.36 23.97 -27.05
CA GLU A 198 0.03 25.18 -26.35
C GLU A 198 -1.19 26.00 -25.93
N ALA A 199 -2.18 26.19 -26.81
CA ALA A 199 -3.39 26.95 -26.50
C ALA A 199 -4.25 26.26 -25.43
N VAL A 200 -4.39 24.93 -25.50
CA VAL A 200 -5.08 24.13 -24.47
C VAL A 200 -4.40 24.29 -23.11
N VAL A 201 -3.07 24.13 -23.07
CA VAL A 201 -2.29 24.22 -21.83
C VAL A 201 -2.30 25.65 -21.28
N TRP A 202 -2.23 26.67 -22.13
CA TRP A 202 -2.30 28.07 -21.71
C TRP A 202 -3.61 28.37 -20.98
N ARG A 203 -4.75 27.94 -21.53
CA ARG A 203 -6.07 28.11 -20.90
C ARG A 203 -6.15 27.35 -19.58
N LEU A 204 -5.66 26.12 -19.54
CA LEU A 204 -5.61 25.35 -18.31
C LEU A 204 -4.74 26.03 -17.24
N ALA A 205 -3.58 26.56 -17.63
CA ALA A 205 -2.69 27.30 -16.73
C ALA A 205 -3.36 28.56 -16.18
N ASP A 206 -4.11 29.28 -17.02
CA ASP A 206 -4.87 30.47 -16.63
C ASP A 206 -5.96 30.13 -15.61
N GLU A 207 -6.80 29.14 -15.90
CA GLU A 207 -7.86 28.68 -15.00
C GLU A 207 -7.31 28.16 -13.66
N MET A 208 -6.16 27.47 -13.68
CA MET A 208 -5.49 27.01 -12.47
C MET A 208 -4.93 28.18 -11.66
N LEU A 209 -4.32 29.18 -12.31
CA LEU A 209 -3.80 30.37 -11.64
C LEU A 209 -4.89 31.18 -10.94
N GLU A 210 -6.06 31.31 -11.56
CA GLU A 210 -7.22 32.00 -10.97
C GLU A 210 -7.70 31.34 -9.68
N LYS A 211 -7.67 30.00 -9.64
CA LYS A 211 -8.12 29.20 -8.48
C LYS A 211 -7.01 28.96 -7.45
N LEU A 212 -5.75 29.19 -7.81
CA LEU A 212 -4.61 28.90 -6.94
C LEU A 212 -4.67 29.80 -5.70
N PRO A 213 -4.59 29.23 -4.47
CA PRO A 213 -4.65 30.01 -3.24
C PRO A 213 -3.54 31.06 -3.18
N PRO A 214 -3.76 32.20 -2.51
CA PRO A 214 -2.72 33.20 -2.32
C PRO A 214 -1.59 32.67 -1.43
N ASP A 215 -0.41 33.28 -1.58
CA ASP A 215 0.76 32.92 -0.79
C ASP A 215 0.55 33.27 0.71
N TYR A 216 0.99 32.35 1.57
CA TYR A 216 1.07 32.54 3.01
C TYR A 216 2.11 33.61 3.34
N LYS A 217 1.65 34.73 3.91
CA LYS A 217 2.55 35.80 4.36
C LYS A 217 3.17 35.43 5.71
N PRO A 218 4.52 35.32 5.82
CA PRO A 218 5.17 34.81 7.04
C PRO A 218 4.82 35.58 8.32
N HIS A 219 4.66 36.91 8.21
CA HIS A 219 4.30 37.75 9.37
C HIS A 219 2.87 37.47 9.86
N GLU A 220 1.91 37.29 8.95
CA GLU A 220 0.50 37.01 9.28
C GLU A 220 0.36 35.62 9.91
N VAL A 221 1.02 34.60 9.32
CA VAL A 221 1.06 33.24 9.86
C VAL A 221 1.65 33.24 11.26
N LYS A 222 2.81 33.89 11.46
CA LYS A 222 3.43 34.00 12.77
C LYS A 222 2.51 34.67 13.78
N ALA A 223 1.85 35.76 13.42
CA ALA A 223 0.93 36.47 14.32
C ALA A 223 -0.26 35.61 14.74
N GLN A 224 -0.87 34.84 13.84
CA GLN A 224 -1.98 33.95 14.18
C GLN A 224 -1.53 32.77 15.06
N LEU A 225 -0.38 32.14 14.74
CA LEU A 225 0.18 31.08 15.57
C LEU A 225 0.52 31.56 16.99
N GLN A 226 0.95 32.82 17.16
CA GLN A 226 1.15 33.39 18.50
C GLN A 226 -0.15 33.45 19.30
N LYS A 227 -1.27 33.83 18.68
CA LYS A 227 -2.59 33.85 19.35
C LYS A 227 -3.06 32.45 19.75
N MET A 228 -2.77 31.43 18.94
CA MET A 228 -3.14 30.04 19.22
C MET A 228 -2.20 29.34 20.23
N GLY A 229 -1.06 29.95 20.56
CA GLY A 229 -0.02 29.37 21.39
C GLY A 229 1.08 28.71 20.55
N ALA A 230 2.02 29.52 20.07
CA ALA A 230 3.02 29.10 19.07
C ALA A 230 3.95 27.95 19.51
N ILE A 231 4.06 27.70 20.82
CA ILE A 231 4.91 26.63 21.39
C ILE A 231 4.16 25.32 21.63
N GLN A 232 2.85 25.28 21.36
CA GLN A 232 2.06 24.05 21.44
C GLN A 232 2.48 23.11 20.30
N PRO A 233 2.66 21.80 20.55
CA PRO A 233 3.18 20.86 19.55
C PRO A 233 2.36 20.86 18.25
N MET A 234 1.03 20.90 18.36
CA MET A 234 0.11 20.93 17.23
C MET A 234 0.24 22.20 16.37
N ASN A 235 0.50 23.35 16.97
CA ASN A 235 0.71 24.61 16.25
C ASN A 235 2.09 24.68 15.59
N ILE A 236 3.11 24.06 16.20
CA ILE A 236 4.43 23.89 15.58
C ILE A 236 4.30 22.99 14.35
N PHE A 237 3.55 21.89 14.46
CA PHE A 237 3.25 21.00 13.34
C PHE A 237 2.51 21.75 12.21
N LEU A 238 1.43 22.46 12.52
CA LEU A 238 0.69 23.26 11.53
C LEU A 238 1.62 24.24 10.79
N ARG A 239 2.52 24.91 11.50
CA ARG A 239 3.50 25.82 10.87
C ARG A 239 4.36 25.10 9.84
N GLN A 240 4.90 23.93 10.17
CA GLN A 240 5.76 23.17 9.26
C GLN A 240 4.99 22.71 8.01
N GLU A 241 3.73 22.32 8.17
CA GLU A 241 2.85 21.95 7.07
C GLU A 241 2.50 23.16 6.18
N ILE A 242 2.24 24.33 6.77
CA ILE A 242 2.03 25.59 6.02
C ILE A 242 3.30 25.98 5.25
N ASP A 243 4.48 25.89 5.87
CA ASP A 243 5.75 26.21 5.20
C ASP A 243 5.98 25.28 3.99
N ARG A 244 5.61 23.99 4.09
CA ARG A 244 5.64 23.04 2.97
C ARG A 244 4.59 23.37 1.90
N MET A 245 3.34 23.62 2.29
CA MET A 245 2.27 23.99 1.36
C MET A 245 2.63 25.26 0.58
N GLN A 246 3.19 26.27 1.26
CA GLN A 246 3.67 27.50 0.64
C GLN A 246 4.73 27.22 -0.44
N HIS A 247 5.65 26.29 -0.19
CA HIS A 247 6.64 25.91 -1.20
C HIS A 247 6.00 25.32 -2.46
N VAL A 248 4.99 24.46 -2.29
CA VAL A 248 4.23 23.90 -3.42
C VAL A 248 3.47 25.00 -4.16
N VAL A 249 2.70 25.83 -3.46
CA VAL A 249 1.90 26.91 -4.05
C VAL A 249 2.79 27.88 -4.85
N SER A 250 3.90 28.34 -4.27
CA SER A 250 4.83 29.22 -4.98
C SER A 250 5.41 28.55 -6.22
N ARG A 251 5.80 27.27 -6.12
CA ARG A 251 6.37 26.56 -7.28
C ARG A 251 5.36 26.40 -8.41
N VAL A 252 4.12 26.02 -8.08
CA VAL A 252 3.03 25.93 -9.06
C VAL A 252 2.79 27.28 -9.71
N ARG A 253 2.67 28.36 -8.92
CA ARG A 253 2.46 29.71 -9.43
C ARG A 253 3.55 30.13 -10.41
N THR A 254 4.82 29.94 -10.05
CA THR A 254 5.96 30.26 -10.92
C THR A 254 5.91 29.43 -12.19
N THR A 255 5.76 28.10 -12.10
CA THR A 255 5.68 27.24 -13.29
C THR A 255 4.55 27.66 -14.22
N LEU A 256 3.34 27.89 -13.71
CA LEU A 256 2.19 28.27 -14.54
C LEU A 256 2.38 29.66 -15.18
N THR A 257 2.92 30.62 -14.44
CA THR A 257 3.17 31.99 -14.96
C THR A 257 4.23 31.97 -16.06
N ASP A 258 5.35 31.30 -15.80
CA ASP A 258 6.45 31.18 -16.76
C ASP A 258 6.03 30.37 -17.99
N LEU A 259 5.23 29.32 -17.80
CA LEU A 259 4.71 28.52 -18.90
C LEU A 259 3.84 29.35 -19.85
N LYS A 260 2.95 30.20 -19.32
CA LYS A 260 2.16 31.14 -20.14
C LYS A 260 3.07 32.09 -20.92
N LEU A 261 4.05 32.71 -20.25
CA LEU A 261 5.00 33.60 -20.90
C LEU A 261 5.85 32.90 -21.97
N ALA A 262 6.18 31.63 -21.77
CA ALA A 262 6.94 30.84 -22.74
C ALA A 262 6.10 30.49 -23.97
N ILE A 263 4.83 30.13 -23.77
CA ILE A 263 3.87 29.90 -24.85
C ILE A 263 3.64 31.17 -25.66
N ASP A 264 3.55 32.33 -25.00
CA ASP A 264 3.41 33.63 -25.64
C ASP A 264 4.71 34.12 -26.32
N GLY A 265 5.81 33.35 -26.22
CA GLY A 265 7.11 33.66 -26.83
C GLY A 265 7.88 34.78 -26.11
N THR A 266 7.47 35.16 -24.90
CA THR A 266 8.13 36.21 -24.10
C THR A 266 9.38 35.68 -23.39
N ILE A 267 9.36 34.43 -22.94
CA ILE A 267 10.53 33.75 -22.36
C ILE A 267 10.85 32.46 -23.12
N ILE A 268 12.07 31.94 -22.93
CA ILE A 268 12.52 30.72 -23.61
C ILE A 268 11.88 29.49 -22.96
N MET A 269 11.36 28.59 -23.79
CA MET A 269 10.89 27.27 -23.35
C MET A 269 12.06 26.43 -22.82
N SER A 270 12.13 26.28 -21.50
CA SER A 270 13.11 25.41 -20.85
C SER A 270 12.65 23.95 -20.84
N GLU A 271 13.57 23.02 -20.53
CA GLU A 271 13.21 21.59 -20.37
C GLU A 271 12.13 21.38 -19.29
N GLU A 272 12.19 22.15 -18.20
CA GLU A 272 11.20 22.07 -17.11
C GLU A 272 9.82 22.57 -17.57
N LEU A 273 9.77 23.66 -18.36
CA LEU A 273 8.52 24.19 -18.90
C LEU A 273 7.95 23.26 -19.98
N GLN A 274 8.80 22.63 -20.79
CA GLN A 274 8.38 21.63 -21.77
C GLN A 274 7.78 20.38 -21.10
N ASP A 275 8.40 19.90 -20.00
CA ASP A 275 7.86 18.80 -19.19
C ASP A 275 6.50 19.17 -18.59
N ALA A 276 6.35 20.40 -18.09
CA ALA A 276 5.09 20.90 -17.56
C ALA A 276 4.02 20.98 -18.66
N LEU A 277 4.36 21.50 -19.84
CA LEU A 277 3.45 21.58 -21.00
C LEU A 277 2.95 20.20 -21.41
N ASP A 278 3.88 19.25 -21.63
CA ASP A 278 3.55 17.88 -22.02
C ASP A 278 2.71 17.18 -20.96
N SER A 279 3.10 17.29 -19.69
CA SER A 279 2.39 16.65 -18.59
C SER A 279 0.97 17.22 -18.44
N MET A 280 0.82 18.55 -18.48
CA MET A 280 -0.48 19.20 -18.35
C MET A 280 -1.41 18.86 -19.51
N TYR A 281 -0.89 18.81 -20.74
CA TYR A 281 -1.66 18.40 -21.92
C TYR A 281 -2.15 16.95 -21.79
N ASP A 282 -1.30 16.05 -21.28
CA ASP A 282 -1.63 14.65 -21.04
C ASP A 282 -2.43 14.41 -19.74
N ALA A 283 -2.88 15.47 -19.07
CA ALA A 283 -3.55 15.42 -17.75
C ALA A 283 -2.73 14.72 -16.64
N ARG A 284 -1.40 14.74 -16.74
CA ARG A 284 -0.43 14.23 -15.78
C ARG A 284 0.18 15.36 -14.94
N ILE A 285 0.72 14.99 -13.79
CA ILE A 285 1.37 15.92 -12.86
C ILE A 285 2.81 16.18 -13.37
N PRO A 286 3.23 17.44 -13.58
CA PRO A 286 4.62 17.78 -13.89
C PRO A 286 5.60 17.21 -12.87
N LYS A 287 6.76 16.73 -13.32
CA LYS A 287 7.73 16.01 -12.47
C LYS A 287 8.18 16.85 -11.27
N LEU A 288 8.35 18.14 -11.47
CA LEU A 288 8.81 19.05 -10.42
C LEU A 288 7.77 19.21 -9.30
N TRP A 289 6.49 19.24 -9.63
CA TRP A 289 5.41 19.32 -8.63
C TRP A 289 5.29 18.00 -7.88
N PHE A 290 5.34 16.87 -8.59
CA PHE A 290 5.28 15.54 -8.00
C PHE A 290 6.36 15.33 -6.92
N ARG A 291 7.62 15.73 -7.21
CA ARG A 291 8.76 15.57 -6.28
C ARG A 291 8.59 16.29 -4.92
N ILE A 292 7.81 17.36 -4.88
CA ILE A 292 7.66 18.20 -3.68
C ILE A 292 6.29 18.08 -3.02
N SER A 293 5.37 17.27 -3.58
CA SER A 293 3.97 17.21 -3.17
C SER A 293 3.55 15.78 -2.79
N TRP A 294 2.50 15.25 -3.43
CA TRP A 294 1.89 13.96 -3.16
C TRP A 294 1.54 13.27 -4.48
N GLU A 295 1.29 11.97 -4.39
CA GLU A 295 0.82 11.16 -5.50
C GLU A 295 -0.67 11.38 -5.74
N SER A 296 -1.08 11.45 -7.01
CA SER A 296 -2.48 11.55 -7.40
C SER A 296 -2.67 10.99 -8.81
N ALA A 297 -3.89 10.56 -9.14
CA ALA A 297 -4.16 9.84 -10.38
C ALA A 297 -4.04 10.72 -11.63
N THR A 298 -4.48 11.98 -11.54
CA THR A 298 -4.46 12.94 -12.64
C THR A 298 -4.16 14.34 -12.13
N LEU A 299 -3.80 15.24 -13.03
CA LEU A 299 -3.61 16.66 -12.71
C LEU A 299 -4.86 17.30 -12.07
N GLY A 300 -6.06 16.94 -12.55
CA GLY A 300 -7.31 17.49 -12.02
C GLY A 300 -7.59 17.07 -10.57
N PHE A 301 -7.38 15.79 -10.25
CA PHE A 301 -7.47 15.32 -8.86
C PHE A 301 -6.39 15.95 -7.99
N TRP A 302 -5.15 15.98 -8.47
CA TRP A 302 -4.03 16.60 -7.76
C TRP A 302 -4.31 18.06 -7.40
N PHE A 303 -4.84 18.83 -8.35
CA PHE A 303 -5.15 20.24 -8.10
C PHE A 303 -6.32 20.41 -7.12
N THR A 304 -7.34 19.55 -7.19
CA THR A 304 -8.43 19.54 -6.22
C THR A 304 -7.91 19.26 -4.81
N GLU A 305 -7.03 18.26 -4.66
CA GLU A 305 -6.38 17.93 -3.39
C GLU A 305 -5.50 19.09 -2.89
N LEU A 306 -4.84 19.84 -3.78
CA LEU A 306 -4.06 21.02 -3.41
C LEU A 306 -4.96 22.05 -2.73
N LEU A 307 -6.13 22.33 -3.32
CA LEU A 307 -7.10 23.27 -2.78
C LEU A 307 -7.64 22.78 -1.42
N GLU A 308 -8.01 21.50 -1.31
CA GLU A 308 -8.54 20.92 -0.07
C GLU A 308 -7.51 20.89 1.06
N ARG A 309 -6.27 20.51 0.77
CA ARG A 309 -5.15 20.54 1.73
C ARG A 309 -4.89 21.98 2.21
N ASN A 310 -4.88 22.93 1.28
CA ASN A 310 -4.71 24.34 1.62
C ASN A 310 -5.88 24.86 2.47
N GLN A 311 -7.11 24.45 2.16
CA GLN A 311 -8.30 24.82 2.93
C GLN A 311 -8.21 24.29 4.37
N GLN A 312 -7.73 23.06 4.58
CA GLN A 312 -7.50 22.51 5.92
C GLN A 312 -6.52 23.37 6.72
N PHE A 313 -5.39 23.77 6.14
CA PHE A 313 -4.38 24.56 6.86
C PHE A 313 -4.82 26.00 7.11
N SER A 314 -5.44 26.64 6.11
CA SER A 314 -5.90 28.01 6.22
C SER A 314 -7.04 28.17 7.21
N SER A 315 -8.04 27.27 7.19
CA SER A 315 -9.11 27.26 8.21
C SER A 315 -8.56 26.97 9.60
N TRP A 316 -7.63 26.02 9.75
CA TRP A 316 -7.00 25.77 11.06
C TRP A 316 -6.24 27.02 11.57
N LEU A 317 -5.52 27.73 10.70
CA LEU A 317 -4.81 28.94 11.06
C LEU A 317 -5.73 30.11 11.45
N GLN A 318 -6.89 30.24 10.78
CA GLN A 318 -7.80 31.38 10.93
C GLN A 318 -8.86 31.16 12.03
N ASP A 319 -9.51 30.01 12.00
CA ASP A 319 -10.66 29.67 12.85
C ASP A 319 -10.25 28.90 14.11
N GLY A 320 -9.02 28.38 14.13
CA GLY A 320 -8.49 27.59 15.24
C GLY A 320 -8.56 26.09 14.99
N ARG A 321 -8.28 25.31 16.04
CA ARG A 321 -8.13 23.85 15.93
C ARG A 321 -9.43 23.18 15.46
N PRO A 322 -9.40 22.37 14.38
CA PRO A 322 -10.58 21.66 13.92
C PRO A 322 -10.90 20.47 14.85
N ASN A 323 -12.17 20.05 14.87
CA ASN A 323 -12.64 18.90 15.65
C ASN A 323 -12.16 17.56 15.11
N GLN A 324 -11.82 17.51 13.82
CA GLN A 324 -11.30 16.35 13.11
C GLN A 324 -10.27 16.78 12.07
N PHE A 325 -9.37 15.87 11.71
CA PHE A 325 -8.29 16.14 10.77
C PHE A 325 -8.34 15.18 9.58
N TRP A 326 -8.16 15.71 8.37
CA TRP A 326 -7.92 14.89 7.19
C TRP A 326 -6.46 14.42 7.20
N MET A 327 -6.23 13.21 7.71
CA MET A 327 -4.87 12.72 7.98
C MET A 327 -4.06 12.54 6.69
N THR A 328 -4.68 12.04 5.62
CA THR A 328 -4.02 11.89 4.32
C THR A 328 -3.80 13.23 3.61
N GLY A 329 -4.42 14.31 4.11
CA GLY A 329 -4.20 15.69 3.70
C GLY A 329 -2.89 16.32 4.23
N PHE A 330 -2.21 15.69 5.18
CA PHE A 330 -0.90 16.16 5.66
C PHE A 330 0.24 15.71 4.75
N PHE A 331 1.30 16.51 4.69
CA PHE A 331 2.60 16.13 4.13
C PHE A 331 3.40 15.24 5.09
N ASN A 332 3.18 15.35 6.40
CA ASN A 332 3.83 14.52 7.41
C ASN A 332 2.84 13.98 8.47
N PRO A 333 2.08 12.92 8.15
CA PRO A 333 1.15 12.30 9.12
C PRO A 333 1.83 11.75 10.38
N GLN A 334 3.10 11.30 10.30
CA GLN A 334 3.85 10.84 11.47
C GLN A 334 4.19 12.01 12.42
N GLY A 335 4.55 13.17 11.86
CA GLY A 335 4.74 14.41 12.60
C GLY A 335 3.49 14.85 13.35
N PHE A 336 2.32 14.71 12.71
CA PHE A 336 1.01 14.97 13.33
C PHE A 336 0.78 14.08 14.55
N LEU A 337 0.96 12.76 14.41
CA LEU A 337 0.79 11.81 15.51
C LEU A 337 1.78 12.07 16.66
N THR A 338 3.01 12.46 16.32
CA THR A 338 4.03 12.84 17.30
C THR A 338 3.64 14.11 18.06
N ALA A 339 3.14 15.12 17.36
CA ALA A 339 2.66 16.35 17.97
C ALA A 339 1.47 16.10 18.90
N MET A 340 0.51 15.28 18.49
CA MET A 340 -0.61 14.87 19.32
C MET A 340 -0.14 14.13 20.58
N ARG A 341 0.80 13.19 20.44
CA ARG A 341 1.39 12.46 21.57
C ARG A 341 2.07 13.42 22.55
N GLN A 342 2.90 14.34 22.06
CA GLN A 342 3.56 15.35 22.89
C GLN A 342 2.56 16.25 23.63
N GLU A 343 1.48 16.64 22.96
CA GLU A 343 0.43 17.44 23.58
C GLU A 343 -0.29 16.68 24.70
N THR A 344 -0.64 15.42 24.44
CA THR A 344 -1.30 14.54 25.42
C THR A 344 -0.41 14.29 26.64
N THR A 345 0.89 14.03 26.44
CA THR A 345 1.87 13.95 27.52
C THR A 345 1.91 15.27 28.30
N ARG A 346 1.98 16.42 27.61
CA ARG A 346 2.03 17.74 28.24
C ARG A 346 0.84 18.05 29.14
N MET A 347 -0.36 17.65 28.72
CA MET A 347 -1.58 17.82 29.52
C MET A 347 -1.62 16.94 30.77
N ASN A 348 -0.92 15.80 30.75
CA ASN A 348 -0.88 14.84 31.85
C ASN A 348 0.43 14.86 32.67
N LEU A 349 1.27 15.90 32.53
CA LEU A 349 2.50 16.05 33.33
C LEU A 349 2.25 15.97 34.83
N ALA A 350 1.14 16.56 35.31
CA ALA A 350 0.76 16.53 36.73
C ALA A 350 0.46 15.11 37.24
N LYS A 351 0.15 14.17 36.34
CA LYS A 351 -0.05 12.74 36.63
C LYS A 351 1.24 11.92 36.48
N GLY A 352 2.37 12.57 36.19
CA GLY A 352 3.68 11.91 36.03
C GLY A 352 3.90 11.23 34.68
N TRP A 353 3.18 11.63 33.63
CA TRP A 353 3.35 11.02 32.30
C TRP A 353 4.66 11.46 31.64
N GLU A 354 5.40 10.49 31.10
CA GLU A 354 6.62 10.71 30.32
C GLU A 354 6.40 10.31 28.87
N LEU A 355 6.98 11.04 27.92
CA LEU A 355 6.71 10.83 26.48
C LEU A 355 7.05 9.40 26.03
N ASP A 356 8.08 8.80 26.60
CA ASP A 356 8.55 7.45 26.27
C ASP A 356 7.59 6.36 26.77
N SER A 357 6.79 6.66 27.79
CA SER A 357 5.77 5.75 28.34
C SER A 357 4.44 5.79 27.60
N VAL A 358 4.23 6.77 26.72
CA VAL A 358 2.95 7.02 26.05
C VAL A 358 2.90 6.28 24.71
N VAL A 359 1.89 5.43 24.54
CA VAL A 359 1.69 4.60 23.34
C VAL A 359 0.41 5.02 22.65
N LEU A 360 0.46 5.13 21.32
CA LEU A 360 -0.71 5.48 20.54
C LEU A 360 -1.71 4.32 20.50
N HIS A 361 -2.96 4.62 20.79
CA HIS A 361 -4.09 3.74 20.59
C HIS A 361 -5.06 4.36 19.58
N ASN A 362 -5.81 3.50 18.90
CA ASN A 362 -6.82 3.93 17.96
C ASN A 362 -8.12 3.14 18.15
N GLU A 363 -9.23 3.80 17.91
CA GLU A 363 -10.56 3.20 17.89
C GLU A 363 -11.32 3.71 16.66
N VAL A 364 -11.77 2.79 15.80
CA VAL A 364 -12.63 3.15 14.67
C VAL A 364 -14.03 3.41 15.18
N THR A 365 -14.48 4.67 15.08
CA THR A 365 -15.80 5.07 15.58
C THR A 365 -16.91 4.66 14.61
N LYS A 366 -18.17 4.94 14.99
CA LYS A 366 -19.32 4.79 14.09
C LYS A 366 -19.66 6.07 13.32
N MET A 367 -18.96 7.16 13.60
CA MET A 367 -19.21 8.48 13.04
C MET A 367 -18.58 8.58 11.65
N MET A 368 -19.33 9.14 10.70
CA MET A 368 -18.76 9.67 9.47
C MET A 368 -18.29 11.12 9.69
N LYS A 369 -17.59 11.67 8.70
CA LYS A 369 -17.04 13.03 8.74
C LYS A 369 -18.09 14.08 9.11
N GLU A 370 -19.32 13.90 8.63
CA GLU A 370 -20.44 14.83 8.83
C GLU A 370 -21.08 14.69 10.22
N ASP A 371 -20.88 13.56 10.90
CA ASP A 371 -21.47 13.27 12.20
C ASP A 371 -20.67 13.87 13.38
N VAL A 372 -19.44 14.34 13.13
CA VAL A 372 -18.55 14.87 14.18
C VAL A 372 -19.00 16.27 14.62
N ALA A 373 -19.72 16.32 15.74
CA ALA A 373 -20.23 17.58 16.31
C ALA A 373 -19.22 18.35 17.18
N GLY A 374 -18.16 17.70 17.65
CA GLY A 374 -17.23 18.27 18.63
C GLY A 374 -15.89 17.52 18.69
N PRO A 375 -14.93 18.05 19.47
CA PRO A 375 -13.65 17.39 19.69
C PRO A 375 -13.83 16.12 20.53
N PRO A 376 -12.81 15.24 20.60
CA PRO A 376 -12.84 14.08 21.47
C PRO A 376 -13.10 14.42 22.94
N PRO A 377 -13.66 13.50 23.74
CA PRO A 377 -13.89 13.68 25.16
C PRO A 377 -12.60 14.09 25.89
N ALA A 378 -12.69 15.13 26.73
CA ALA A 378 -11.50 15.73 27.37
C ALA A 378 -10.81 14.80 28.38
N ASP A 379 -11.52 13.79 28.89
CA ASP A 379 -11.02 12.74 29.78
C ASP A 379 -10.10 11.74 29.07
N ILE A 380 -10.39 11.43 27.80
CA ILE A 380 -9.58 10.55 26.96
C ILE A 380 -8.53 11.35 26.18
N GLY A 381 -8.91 12.54 25.69
CA GLY A 381 -8.07 13.38 24.84
C GLY A 381 -7.88 12.81 23.43
N GLY A 382 -6.77 13.20 22.78
CA GLY A 382 -6.45 12.77 21.43
C GLY A 382 -7.12 13.59 20.33
N VAL A 383 -7.32 12.96 19.17
CA VAL A 383 -7.82 13.59 17.94
C VAL A 383 -8.73 12.65 17.15
N TYR A 384 -9.71 13.22 16.46
CA TYR A 384 -10.43 12.50 15.41
C TYR A 384 -9.74 12.68 14.06
N ILE A 385 -9.58 11.60 13.31
CA ILE A 385 -9.03 11.61 11.96
C ILE A 385 -10.00 10.99 10.97
N HIS A 386 -9.96 11.47 9.72
CA HIS A 386 -10.73 10.92 8.61
C HIS A 386 -9.89 10.85 7.33
N GLY A 387 -10.48 10.26 6.27
CA GLY A 387 -9.86 10.10 4.95
C GLY A 387 -8.94 8.89 4.84
N LEU A 388 -9.14 7.89 5.69
CA LEU A 388 -8.51 6.58 5.59
C LEU A 388 -9.38 5.63 4.77
N PHE A 389 -8.73 4.71 4.06
CA PHE A 389 -9.38 3.70 3.24
C PHE A 389 -8.82 2.32 3.57
N LEU A 390 -9.67 1.32 3.47
CA LEU A 390 -9.29 -0.10 3.53
C LEU A 390 -9.26 -0.64 2.10
N GLU A 391 -8.18 -1.31 1.75
CA GLU A 391 -8.06 -2.11 0.53
C GLU A 391 -7.99 -3.58 0.92
N GLY A 392 -8.66 -4.46 0.16
CA GLY A 392 -8.71 -5.90 0.47
C GLY A 392 -9.63 -6.29 1.64
N ALA A 393 -10.20 -5.33 2.35
CA ALA A 393 -11.18 -5.55 3.42
C ALA A 393 -12.32 -4.53 3.35
N GLY A 394 -13.45 -4.91 3.95
CA GLY A 394 -14.57 -4.02 4.24
C GLY A 394 -14.65 -3.68 5.74
N TRP A 395 -15.53 -2.73 6.07
CA TRP A 395 -15.81 -2.36 7.45
C TRP A 395 -17.31 -2.45 7.75
N ASP A 396 -17.68 -3.27 8.72
CA ASP A 396 -19.05 -3.33 9.24
C ASP A 396 -19.23 -2.29 10.34
N ARG A 397 -19.77 -1.13 9.97
CA ARG A 397 -20.01 0.00 10.87
C ARG A 397 -20.95 -0.33 12.03
N ARG A 398 -21.91 -1.25 11.85
CA ARG A 398 -22.89 -1.55 12.91
C ARG A 398 -22.23 -2.29 14.06
N ASN A 399 -21.39 -3.26 13.70
CA ASN A 399 -20.69 -4.14 14.63
C ASN A 399 -19.25 -3.71 14.94
N SER A 400 -18.77 -2.62 14.33
CA SER A 400 -17.40 -2.09 14.48
C SER A 400 -16.32 -3.14 14.28
N LYS A 401 -16.37 -3.85 13.15
CA LYS A 401 -15.42 -4.93 12.84
C LYS A 401 -15.01 -4.94 11.37
N LEU A 402 -13.80 -5.43 11.12
CA LEU A 402 -13.34 -5.80 9.78
C LEU A 402 -14.17 -6.96 9.24
N VAL A 403 -14.47 -6.90 7.95
CA VAL A 403 -15.16 -7.94 7.19
C VAL A 403 -14.47 -8.12 5.85
N GLU A 404 -14.76 -9.23 5.17
CA GLU A 404 -14.33 -9.42 3.78
C GLU A 404 -14.86 -8.29 2.89
N SER A 405 -14.07 -7.90 1.89
CA SER A 405 -14.51 -6.86 0.96
C SER A 405 -15.72 -7.31 0.15
N ALA A 406 -16.57 -6.37 -0.25
CA ALA A 406 -17.65 -6.68 -1.17
C ALA A 406 -17.07 -6.93 -2.58
N PRO A 407 -17.64 -7.86 -3.36
CA PRO A 407 -17.21 -8.08 -4.75
C PRO A 407 -17.25 -6.77 -5.55
N LYS A 408 -16.18 -6.50 -6.30
CA LYS A 408 -15.98 -5.29 -7.13
C LYS A 408 -15.84 -3.96 -6.36
N VAL A 409 -15.76 -4.00 -5.03
CA VAL A 409 -15.43 -2.83 -4.19
C VAL A 409 -13.97 -2.91 -3.79
N LEU A 410 -13.10 -2.16 -4.46
CA LEU A 410 -11.65 -2.22 -4.22
C LEU A 410 -11.25 -1.50 -2.93
N PHE A 411 -11.84 -0.32 -2.70
CA PHE A 411 -11.56 0.53 -1.55
C PHE A 411 -12.83 0.78 -0.75
N THR A 412 -12.74 0.62 0.56
CA THR A 412 -13.82 0.96 1.50
C THR A 412 -13.36 2.13 2.36
N SER A 413 -14.12 3.23 2.37
CA SER A 413 -13.81 4.35 3.27
C SER A 413 -14.01 3.93 4.73
N LEU A 414 -13.00 4.20 5.56
CA LEU A 414 -13.05 3.95 6.99
C LEU A 414 -13.81 5.11 7.67
N PRO A 415 -14.68 4.82 8.66
CA PRO A 415 -15.25 5.86 9.51
C PRO A 415 -14.17 6.69 10.22
N VAL A 416 -14.60 7.76 10.87
CA VAL A 416 -13.72 8.59 11.69
C VAL A 416 -13.03 7.71 12.74
N VAL A 417 -11.71 7.82 12.84
CA VAL A 417 -10.90 7.09 13.82
C VAL A 417 -10.53 8.04 14.94
N HIS A 418 -10.76 7.61 16.18
CA HIS A 418 -10.25 8.29 17.36
C HIS A 418 -8.84 7.78 17.62
N VAL A 419 -7.85 8.67 17.57
CA VAL A 419 -6.47 8.37 17.95
C VAL A 419 -6.15 9.08 19.25
N TYR A 420 -5.73 8.33 20.25
CA TYR A 420 -5.44 8.81 21.60
C TYR A 420 -4.19 8.12 22.16
N ALA A 421 -3.78 8.48 23.37
CA ALA A 421 -2.51 8.08 23.95
C ALA A 421 -2.61 7.80 25.46
#